data_AF-A0A661DS68-F1
#
_entry.id   AF-A0A661DS68-F1
#
_cell.length_a   1.000
_cell.length_b   1.000
_cell.length_c   1.000
_cell.angle_alpha   90.00
_cell.angle_beta   90.00
_cell.angle_gamma   90.00
#
_symmetry.space_group_name_H-M   'P 1'
#
loop_
_entity.id
_entity.type
_entity.pdbx_description
1 polymer ?
#
loop_
_entity_poly.entity_id
_entity_poly.type
_entity_poly.pdbx_seq_one_letter_code
_entity_poly.pdbx_strand_id
1 'polypeptide(L)'
;VAAKKAMQRIMDAFIPKYIGAGRPLGMAIFSSTHRESNIVTLYFSPRAVSLAMQFGAIPCESTFVDQELSLLVGDERSIDFLFPEADSK
;
A
#
# COMPACT_ATOMS: atom_id res chain seq x y z
N VAL A 1 8.06 -14.91 -10.12
CA VAL A 1 9.29 -14.12 -10.37
C VAL A 1 9.00 -12.68 -10.80
N ALA A 2 8.09 -12.45 -11.76
CA ALA A 2 7.76 -11.09 -12.24
C ALA A 2 7.11 -10.17 -11.17
N ALA A 3 6.08 -10.64 -10.45
CA ALA A 3 5.39 -9.84 -9.42
C ALA A 3 6.34 -9.37 -8.30
N LYS A 4 7.19 -10.26 -7.79
CA LYS A 4 8.22 -9.92 -6.80
C LYS A 4 9.18 -8.83 -7.29
N LYS A 5 9.58 -8.87 -8.57
CA LYS A 5 10.45 -7.85 -9.18
C LYS A 5 9.73 -6.50 -9.32
N ALA A 6 8.44 -6.50 -9.66
CA ALA A 6 7.63 -5.30 -9.72
C ALA A 6 7.44 -4.67 -8.33
N MET A 7 7.12 -5.48 -7.32
CA MET A 7 7.03 -5.04 -5.93
C MET A 7 8.34 -4.41 -5.45
N GLN A 8 9.48 -5.06 -5.70
CA GLN A 8 10.78 -4.50 -5.33
C GLN A 8 11.02 -3.12 -5.95
N ARG A 9 10.73 -2.94 -7.26
CA ARG A 9 10.87 -1.64 -7.93
C ARG A 9 9.99 -0.55 -7.32
N ILE A 10 8.79 -0.92 -6.88
CA ILE A 10 7.87 0.00 -6.20
C ILE A 10 8.45 0.38 -4.83
N MET A 11 8.95 -0.59 -4.06
CA MET A 11 9.59 -0.35 -2.77
C MET A 11 10.83 0.55 -2.91
N ASP A 12 11.71 0.27 -3.88
CA ASP A 12 12.92 1.03 -4.15
C ASP A 12 12.61 2.50 -4.51
N ALA A 13 11.49 2.74 -5.20
CA ALA A 13 11.04 4.09 -5.53
C ALA A 13 10.30 4.78 -4.36
N PHE A 14 9.67 4.01 -3.48
CA PHE A 14 8.91 4.54 -2.33
C PHE A 14 9.80 4.92 -1.15
N ILE A 15 10.75 4.06 -0.78
CA ILE A 15 11.56 4.21 0.44
C ILE A 15 12.26 5.58 0.50
N PRO A 16 12.93 6.07 -0.56
CA PRO A 16 13.57 7.39 -0.53
C PRO A 16 12.57 8.53 -0.34
N LYS A 17 11.38 8.45 -0.95
CA LYS A 17 10.32 9.45 -0.79
C LYS A 17 9.76 9.45 0.63
N TYR A 18 9.52 8.27 1.19
CA TYR A 18 9.03 8.11 2.56
C TYR A 18 10.01 8.68 3.59
N ILE A 19 11.31 8.34 3.43
CA ILE A 19 12.38 8.87 4.29
C ILE A 19 12.51 10.39 4.10
N GLY A 20 12.55 10.87 2.86
CA GLY A 20 12.67 12.29 2.55
C GLY A 20 11.50 13.14 3.06
N ALA A 21 10.31 12.55 3.18
CA ALA A 21 9.13 13.18 3.78
C ALA A 21 9.12 13.15 5.32
N GLY A 22 10.16 12.61 5.97
CA GLY A 22 10.24 12.52 7.43
C GLY A 22 9.50 11.33 8.04
N ARG A 23 9.24 10.28 7.24
CA ARG A 23 8.52 9.06 7.66
C ARG A 23 7.13 9.34 8.26
N PRO A 24 6.26 10.08 7.55
CA PRO A 24 4.99 10.49 8.11
C PRO A 24 4.04 9.31 8.29
N LEU A 25 3.31 9.30 9.41
CA LEU A 25 2.19 8.39 9.62
C LEU A 25 1.16 8.57 8.49
N GLY A 26 0.63 7.45 7.98
CA GLY A 26 -0.32 7.46 6.87
C GLY A 26 0.31 7.61 5.48
N MET A 27 1.64 7.50 5.36
CA MET A 27 2.33 7.28 4.08
C MET A 27 2.87 5.85 4.04
N ALA A 28 2.09 4.96 3.46
CA ALA A 28 2.38 3.53 3.36
C ALA A 28 1.92 2.93 2.01
N ILE A 29 2.45 1.74 1.72
CA ILE A 29 1.96 0.83 0.68
C ILE A 29 1.56 -0.48 1.36
N PHE A 30 0.38 -0.98 1.00
CA PHE A 30 -0.16 -2.25 1.45
C PHE A 30 -0.26 -3.23 0.28
N SER A 31 -0.26 -4.52 0.58
CA SER A 31 -0.52 -5.58 -0.40
C SER A 31 -1.66 -6.46 0.06
N SER A 32 -2.53 -6.85 -0.87
CA SER A 32 -3.52 -7.90 -0.67
C SER A 32 -3.29 -8.99 -1.71
N THR A 33 -3.32 -10.25 -1.28
CA THR A 33 -3.07 -11.40 -2.16
C THR A 33 -4.35 -12.22 -2.29
N HIS A 34 -4.90 -12.26 -3.50
CA HIS A 34 -6.03 -13.11 -3.82
C HIS A 34 -5.52 -14.51 -4.15
N ARG A 35 -5.63 -15.44 -3.20
CA ARG A 35 -5.07 -16.81 -3.30
C ARG A 35 -5.64 -17.59 -4.48
N GLU A 36 -6.92 -17.40 -4.79
CA GLU A 36 -7.60 -18.12 -5.87
C GLU A 36 -7.11 -17.72 -7.27
N SER A 37 -6.78 -16.44 -7.47
CA SER A 37 -6.37 -15.88 -8.76
C SER A 37 -4.86 -15.67 -8.88
N ASN A 38 -4.09 -15.87 -7.80
CA ASN A 38 -2.66 -15.56 -7.71
C ASN A 38 -2.35 -14.10 -8.11
N ILE A 39 -3.30 -13.21 -7.85
CA ILE A 39 -3.18 -11.77 -8.10
C ILE A 39 -2.76 -11.09 -6.80
N VAL A 40 -1.71 -10.26 -6.89
CA VAL A 40 -1.29 -9.37 -5.80
C VAL A 40 -1.68 -7.96 -6.17
N THR A 41 -2.55 -7.36 -5.37
CA THR A 41 -2.96 -5.97 -5.51
C THR A 41 -2.17 -5.12 -4.53
N LEU A 42 -1.62 -4.00 -5.01
CA LEU A 42 -0.91 -3.04 -4.17
C LEU A 42 -1.76 -1.79 -3.97
N TYR A 43 -1.89 -1.38 -2.73
CA TYR A 43 -2.66 -0.20 -2.34
C TYR A 43 -1.72 0.88 -1.84
N PHE A 44 -1.82 2.05 -2.44
CA PHE A 44 -1.05 3.21 -2.06
C PHE A 44 -1.92 4.08 -1.15
N SER A 45 -1.42 4.43 0.02
CA SER A 45 -2.07 5.43 0.88
C SER A 45 -2.26 6.77 0.13
N PRO A 46 -3.23 7.62 0.54
CA PRO A 46 -3.45 8.91 -0.10
C PRO A 46 -2.18 9.79 -0.17
N ARG A 47 -1.33 9.75 0.86
CA ARG A 47 -0.06 10.48 0.89
C ARG A 47 1.00 9.95 -0.10
N ALA A 48 0.78 8.78 -0.68
CA ALA A 48 1.63 8.14 -1.67
C ALA A 48 1.13 8.33 -3.12
N VAL A 49 0.08 9.12 -3.35
CA VAL A 49 -0.58 9.27 -4.67
C VAL A 49 0.40 9.67 -5.79
N SER A 50 1.37 10.53 -5.51
CA SER A 50 2.36 10.96 -6.50
C SER A 50 3.23 9.80 -7.00
N LEU A 51 3.47 8.79 -6.17
CA LEU A 51 4.15 7.56 -6.58
C LEU A 51 3.18 6.59 -7.26
N ALA A 52 1.96 6.47 -6.73
CA ALA A 52 0.92 5.62 -7.31
C ALA A 52 0.70 5.94 -8.80
N MET A 53 0.60 7.24 -9.14
CA MET A 53 0.48 7.71 -10.52
C MET A 53 1.68 7.34 -11.41
N GLN A 54 2.90 7.33 -10.87
CA GLN A 54 4.11 6.94 -11.64
C GLN A 54 4.11 5.47 -12.03
N PHE A 55 3.42 4.63 -11.26
CA PHE A 55 3.25 3.20 -11.55
C PHE A 55 1.93 2.89 -12.26
N GLY A 56 1.16 3.91 -12.67
CA GLY A 56 -0.12 3.73 -13.35
C GLY A 56 -1.22 3.16 -12.46
N ALA A 57 -1.10 3.33 -11.13
CA ALA A 57 -2.17 2.94 -10.22
C ALA A 57 -3.40 3.81 -10.46
N ILE A 58 -4.57 3.20 -10.28
CA ILE A 58 -5.87 3.87 -10.39
C ILE A 58 -6.44 4.12 -8.99
N PRO A 59 -7.34 5.12 -8.84
CA PRO A 59 -8.10 5.29 -7.61
C PRO A 59 -8.81 3.98 -7.21
N CYS A 60 -8.81 3.69 -5.91
CA CYS A 60 -9.53 2.53 -5.37
C CYS A 60 -10.95 2.96 -5.02
N GLU A 61 -11.93 2.43 -5.73
CA GLU A 61 -13.37 2.67 -5.48
C GLU A 61 -13.95 1.72 -4.42
N SER A 62 -13.14 0.76 -3.92
CA SER A 62 -13.58 -0.24 -2.95
C SER A 62 -13.46 0.27 -1.53
N THR A 63 -14.39 -0.14 -0.67
CA THR A 63 -14.22 -0.10 0.78
C THR A 63 -13.27 -1.21 1.21
N PHE A 64 -12.33 -0.93 2.10
CA PHE A 64 -11.34 -1.89 2.62
C PHE A 64 -11.89 -2.81 3.73
N VAL A 65 -13.20 -3.03 3.75
CA VAL A 65 -13.87 -3.89 4.74
C VAL A 65 -13.54 -5.36 4.42
N ASP A 66 -13.19 -6.14 5.45
CA ASP A 66 -12.81 -7.57 5.36
C ASP A 66 -11.64 -7.89 4.41
N GLN A 67 -10.81 -6.90 4.08
CA GLN A 67 -9.66 -7.12 3.22
C GLN A 67 -8.40 -7.43 4.03
N GLU A 68 -7.80 -8.60 3.81
CA GLU A 68 -6.47 -8.91 4.35
C GLU A 68 -5.42 -8.01 3.67
N LEU A 69 -5.01 -6.97 4.40
CA LEU A 69 -3.93 -6.07 4.02
C LEU A 69 -2.66 -6.43 4.80
N SER A 70 -1.55 -6.57 4.09
CA SER A 70 -0.22 -6.66 4.69
C SER A 70 0.56 -5.37 4.39
N LEU A 71 1.25 -4.83 5.38
CA LEU A 71 2.14 -3.69 5.17
C LEU A 71 3.34 -4.13 4.31
N LEU A 72 3.56 -3.42 3.19
CA LEU A 72 4.73 -3.62 2.35
C LEU A 72 5.84 -2.62 2.72
N VAL A 73 5.50 -1.33 2.85
CA VAL A 73 6.42 -0.27 3.31
C VAL A 73 5.63 0.82 4.03
N GLY A 74 6.15 1.35 5.13
CA GLY A 74 5.57 2.46 5.90
C GLY A 74 5.72 2.25 7.39
N ASP A 75 4.98 3.00 8.20
CA ASP A 75 4.81 2.76 9.63
C ASP A 75 3.67 1.74 9.85
N GLU A 76 3.86 0.76 10.74
CA GLU A 76 2.87 -0.27 11.07
C GLU A 76 1.53 0.31 11.52
N ARG A 77 1.56 1.44 12.23
CA ARG A 77 0.36 2.16 12.69
C ARG A 77 -0.41 2.82 11.56
N SER A 78 0.11 2.79 10.32
CA SER A 78 -0.58 3.39 9.17
C SER A 78 -1.85 2.64 8.80
N ILE A 79 -1.96 1.34 9.12
CA ILE A 79 -3.22 0.59 8.90
C ILE A 79 -4.30 1.19 9.79
N ASP A 80 -4.10 1.17 11.11
CA ASP A 80 -5.07 1.70 12.09
C ASP A 80 -5.39 3.18 11.85
N PHE A 81 -4.39 3.96 11.43
CA PHE A 81 -4.55 5.38 11.12
C PHE A 81 -5.38 5.64 9.85
N LEU A 82 -5.22 4.82 8.80
CA LEU A 82 -5.91 5.01 7.51
C LEU A 82 -7.23 4.26 7.43
N PHE A 83 -7.37 3.18 8.19
CA PHE A 83 -8.52 2.29 8.20
C PHE A 83 -9.01 2.02 9.63
N PRO A 84 -9.37 3.06 10.41
CA PRO A 84 -9.79 2.89 11.80
C PRO A 84 -11.06 2.04 11.93
N GLU A 85 -11.87 1.96 10.86
CA GLU A 85 -13.10 1.18 10.81
C GLU A 85 -12.88 -0.30 10.43
N ALA A 86 -11.70 -0.67 9.89
CA ALA A 86 -11.42 -2.04 9.50
C ALA A 86 -11.35 -3.01 10.71
N ASP A 87 -11.11 -2.48 11.91
CA ASP A 87 -11.12 -3.22 13.18
C ASP A 87 -12.48 -3.21 13.90
N SER A 88 -13.54 -2.64 13.30
CA SER A 88 -14.89 -2.68 13.89
C SER A 88 -15.48 -4.09 13.78
N LYS A 89 -15.12 -4.95 14.75
CA LYS A 89 -15.85 -6.18 15.08
C LYS A 89 -17.13 -5.88 15.85
#